data_AF-A0A2E6SAR8-F1
#
_entry.id   AF-A0A2E6SAR8-F1
#
_cell.length_a   1.000
_cell.length_b   1.000
_cell.length_c   1.000
_cell.angle_alpha   90.00
_cell.angle_beta   90.00
_cell.angle_gamma   90.00
#
_symmetry.space_group_name_H-M   'P 1'
#
loop_
_entity.id
_entity.type
_entity.pdbx_description
1 polymer ?
#
loop_
_entity_poly.entity_id
_entity_poly.type
_entity_poly.pdbx_seq_one_letter_code
_entity_poly.pdbx_strand_id
1 'polypeptide(L)' 'MFVFLCALVSGGIALGQGPRPTDLGASPQPVGEAGVAWYTTWETALAEAKRSHRPIFFMAAAATCSGISGVF' A
#
# COMPACT_ATOMS: atom_id res chain seq x y z
N MET A 1 -40.11 -9.04 -20.19
CA MET A 1 -39.95 -8.75 -18.75
C MET A 1 -39.19 -9.89 -18.07
N PHE A 2 -37.95 -10.18 -18.51
CA PHE A 2 -37.11 -11.26 -17.95
C PHE A 2 -35.61 -10.94 -18.14
N VAL A 3 -35.28 -10.15 -19.17
CA VAL A 3 -33.91 -9.70 -19.49
C VAL A 3 -33.31 -8.74 -18.44
N PHE A 4 -34.13 -7.96 -17.74
CA PHE A 4 -33.65 -7.00 -16.73
C PHE A 4 -33.24 -7.66 -15.39
N LEU A 5 -33.69 -8.90 -15.11
CA LEU A 5 -33.46 -9.54 -13.81
C LEU A 5 -32.08 -10.20 -13.71
N CYS A 6 -31.47 -10.59 -14.84
CA CYS A 6 -30.15 -11.22 -14.86
C CYS A 6 -28.99 -10.24 -14.62
N ALA A 7 -29.17 -8.94 -14.91
CA ALA A 7 -28.10 -7.96 -14.77
C ALA A 7 -27.73 -7.66 -13.30
N LEU A 8 -28.64 -7.94 -12.35
CA LEU A 8 -28.41 -7.69 -10.92
C LEU A 8 -27.55 -8.76 -10.23
N VAL A 9 -27.37 -9.93 -10.85
CA VAL A 9 -26.63 -11.05 -10.23
C VAL A 9 -25.13 -11.01 -10.59
N SER A 10 -24.72 -10.25 -11.61
CA SER A 10 -23.32 -10.20 -12.07
C SER A 10 -22.45 -9.15 -11.36
N GLY A 11 -23.01 -8.39 -10.42
CA GLY A 11 -22.26 -7.47 -9.56
C GLY A 11 -21.49 -8.23 -8.48
N GLY A 12 -20.40 -8.90 -8.86
CA GLY A 12 -19.51 -9.58 -7.93
C GLY A 12 -19.04 -8.62 -6.83
N ILE A 13 -19.10 -9.10 -5.58
CA ILE A 13 -18.61 -8.40 -4.40
C ILE A 13 -17.10 -8.23 -4.58
N ALA A 14 -16.65 -7.05 -5.01
CA ALA A 14 -15.23 -6.73 -5.03
C ALA A 14 -14.77 -6.57 -3.57
N LEU A 15 -14.36 -7.68 -2.95
CA LEU A 15 -13.53 -7.64 -1.75
C LEU A 15 -12.27 -6.86 -2.16
N GLY A 16 -12.05 -5.69 -1.57
CA GLY A 16 -10.95 -4.81 -1.90
C GLY A 16 -9.61 -5.50 -1.67
N GLN A 17 -9.11 -6.20 -2.69
CA GLN A 17 -7.78 -6.76 -2.73
C GLN A 17 -6.95 -5.80 -3.55
N GLY A 18 -5.97 -5.14 -2.92
CA GLY A 18 -4.99 -4.33 -3.64
C GLY A 18 -4.30 -5.13 -4.75
N PRO A 19 -3.62 -4.45 -5.70
CA PRO A 19 -2.90 -5.14 -6.78
C PRO A 19 -1.97 -6.19 -6.20
N ARG A 20 -1.86 -7.36 -6.83
CA ARG A 20 -0.89 -8.35 -6.36
C ARG A 20 0.51 -7.76 -6.52
N PRO A 21 1.52 -8.19 -5.74
CA PRO A 21 2.88 -7.69 -5.90
C PRO A 21 3.43 -7.81 -7.34
N THR A 22 2.97 -8.81 -8.10
CA THR A 22 3.31 -8.99 -9.52
C THR A 22 2.72 -7.91 -10.44
N ASP A 23 1.68 -7.21 -10.00
CA ASP A 23 0.92 -6.24 -10.78
C ASP A 23 1.40 -4.80 -10.52
N LEU A 24 2.30 -4.59 -9.54
CA LEU A 24 2.73 -3.26 -9.11
C LEU A 24 3.76 -2.58 -10.05
N GLY A 25 4.30 -3.32 -11.01
CA GLY A 25 5.27 -2.80 -11.99
C GLY A 25 6.52 -2.19 -11.36
N ALA A 26 7.39 -1.61 -12.18
CA ALA A 26 8.42 -0.73 -11.68
C ALA A 26 7.82 0.65 -11.38
N SER A 27 8.31 1.29 -10.32
CA SER A 27 8.02 2.70 -10.07
C SER A 27 8.39 3.53 -11.32
N PRO A 28 7.49 4.40 -11.83
CA PRO A 28 7.77 5.23 -13.01
C PRO A 28 8.79 6.35 -12.72
N GLN A 29 9.12 6.57 -11.45
CA GLN A 29 10.09 7.57 -11.01
C GLN A 29 11.52 7.18 -11.45
N PRO A 30 12.30 8.13 -12.01
CA PRO A 30 13.72 7.91 -12.27
C PRO A 30 14.50 7.55 -11.00
N VAL A 31 15.58 6.79 -11.18
CA VAL A 31 16.51 6.46 -10.08
C VAL A 31 17.07 7.75 -9.48
N GLY A 32 16.95 7.91 -8.17
CA GLY A 32 17.43 9.07 -7.42
C GLY A 32 16.41 10.18 -7.21
N GLU A 33 15.20 10.05 -7.76
CA GLU A 33 14.09 10.95 -7.44
C GLU A 33 13.56 10.70 -6.02
N ALA A 34 12.83 11.67 -5.45
CA ALA A 34 12.32 11.58 -4.09
C ALA A 34 11.35 10.40 -3.93
N GLY A 35 11.62 9.53 -2.95
CA GLY A 35 10.81 8.35 -2.66
C GLY A 35 10.74 8.04 -1.17
N VAL A 36 9.95 7.02 -0.81
CA VAL A 36 9.83 6.53 0.56
C VAL A 36 10.74 5.32 0.74
N ALA A 37 11.62 5.38 1.73
CA ALA A 37 12.37 4.24 2.21
C ALA A 37 11.79 3.79 3.56
N TRP A 38 11.34 2.53 3.63
CA TRP A 38 10.80 1.94 4.85
C TRP A 38 11.91 1.29 5.67
N TYR A 39 11.96 1.61 6.96
CA TYR A 39 12.86 1.00 7.93
C TYR A 39 12.02 0.24 8.96
N THR A 40 12.33 -1.04 9.17
CA THR A 40 11.55 -1.92 10.05
C THR A 40 12.05 -1.94 11.49
N THR A 41 13.18 -1.28 11.77
CA THR A 41 13.74 -1.18 13.13
C THR A 41 14.07 0.27 13.48
N TRP A 42 14.02 0.58 14.77
CA TRP A 42 14.32 1.92 15.27
C TRP A 42 15.78 2.30 15.05
N GLU A 43 16.70 1.34 15.21
CA GLU A 43 18.14 1.56 15.08
C GLU A 43 18.50 2.02 13.67
N THR A 44 17.94 1.35 12.65
CA THR A 44 18.20 1.68 11.24
C THR A 44 17.53 2.99 10.84
N ALA A 45 16.29 3.23 11.27
CA ALA A 45 15.59 4.49 11.03
C ALA A 45 16.32 5.68 11.66
N LEU A 46 16.78 5.54 12.91
CA LEU A 46 17.48 6.60 13.64
C LEU A 46 18.86 6.91 13.03
N ALA A 47 19.59 5.89 12.58
CA ALA A 47 20.86 6.09 11.89
C ALA A 47 20.69 6.94 10.61
N GLU A 48 19.66 6.64 9.82
CA GLU A 48 19.40 7.31 8.55
C GLU A 48 18.84 8.74 8.72
N ALA A 49 17.98 8.94 9.71
CA ALA A 49 17.51 10.26 10.09
C ALA A 49 18.68 11.19 10.48
N LYS A 50 19.63 10.68 11.28
CA LYS A 50 20.84 11.42 11.66
C LYS A 50 21.75 11.70 10.45
N ARG A 51 22.02 10.69 9.62
CA ARG A 51 22.89 10.84 8.43
C ARG A 51 22.34 11.87 7.45
N SER A 52 21.02 11.86 7.23
CA SER A 52 20.36 12.71 6.24
C SER A 52 19.87 14.05 6.78
N HIS A 53 19.91 14.27 8.10
CA HIS A 53 19.31 15.43 8.78
C HIS A 53 17.82 15.61 8.45
N ARG A 54 17.08 14.50 8.31
CA ARG A 54 15.64 14.52 8.03
C ARG A 54 14.86 13.96 9.23
N PRO A 55 13.67 14.49 9.53
CA PRO A 55 12.84 13.97 10.62
C PRO A 55 12.31 12.56 10.27
N ILE A 56 11.99 11.80 11.31
CA ILE A 56 11.38 10.47 11.17
C ILE A 56 9.86 10.65 11.05
N PHE A 57 9.27 10.07 10.01
CA PHE A 57 7.85 9.81 9.94
C PHE A 57 7.58 8.42 10.54
N PHE A 58 7.10 8.38 11.78
CA PHE A 58 6.79 7.12 12.46
C PHE A 58 5.36 6.68 12.15
N MET A 59 5.20 5.50 11.56
CA MET A 59 3.90 4.95 11.20
C MET A 59 3.72 3.58 11.83
N ALA A 60 2.69 3.44 12.66
CA ALA A 60 2.21 2.15 13.13
C ALA A 60 1.02 1.73 12.24
N ALA A 61 1.11 0.53 11.66
CA ALA A 61 0.08 0.00 10.78
C ALA A 61 -0.22 -1.47 11.13
N ALA A 62 -1.46 -1.90 10.90
CA ALA A 62 -1.87 -3.29 10.93
C ALA A 62 -2.03 -3.80 9.50
N ALA A 63 -1.88 -5.10 9.25
CA ALA A 63 -2.12 -5.71 7.93
C ALA A 63 -3.56 -5.55 7.46
N THR A 64 -4.47 -5.63 8.41
CA THR A 64 -5.89 -5.34 8.22
C THR A 64 -6.49 -4.91 9.55
N CYS A 65 -7.49 -4.05 9.49
CA CYS A 65 -8.29 -3.66 10.64
C CYS A 65 -9.76 -3.62 10.21
N SER A 66 -10.64 -4.37 10.89
CA SER A 66 -12.07 -4.43 10.58
C SER A 66 -12.38 -4.71 9.10
N GLY A 67 -11.58 -5.55 8.44
CA GLY A 67 -11.73 -5.87 7.02
C GLY A 67 -11.22 -4.81 6.03
N ILE A 68 -10.63 -3.71 6.53
CA ILE A 68 -9.97 -2.69 5.72
C ILE A 68 -8.50 -3.09 5.52
N SER A 69 -8.01 -2.98 4.28
CA SER A 69 -6.61 -3.26 3.94
C SER A 69 -5.68 -2.22 4.59
N GLY A 70 -4.58 -2.71 5.17
CA GLY A 70 -3.52 -1.87 5.72
C GLY A 70 -2.41 -1.55 4.73
N VAL A 71 -1.28 -1.07 5.26
CA VAL A 71 -0.07 -0.77 4.50
C VAL A 71 0.94 -1.91 4.71
N PHE A 72 1.36 -2.56 3.62
CA PHE A 72 2.45 -3.54 3.56
C PHE A 72 3.34 -3.25 2.35
#